data_AF-A0A434GGT1-F1
#
_entry.id   AF-A0A434GGT1-F1
#
_cell.length_a   1.000
_cell.length_b   1.000
_cell.length_c   1.000
_cell.angle_alpha   90.00
_cell.angle_beta   90.00
_cell.angle_gamma   90.00
#
_symmetry.space_group_name_H-M   'P 1'
#
loop_
_entity.id
_entity.type
_entity.pdbx_description
1 polymer ?
#
loop_
_entity_poly.entity_id
_entity_poly.type
_entity_poly.pdbx_seq_one_letter_code
_entity_poly.pdbx_strand_id
1 'polypeptide(L)'
;MLTKSPAPQNPVDRLTEPVLTWGEGTYARLAAPIGAAAFALYILFTAFTAWVMPDANWDMLPYLAIAEEGTYPDAQALHDYAYSTVKSGVSAGDYKALTDDGGGFRSHMAENAADFHSLLGMYRIKFLYAEILSTISAVMSPVEAMRLVSVFSVLLFGAIALMWLRS
;
A
#
# COMPACT_ATOMS: atom_id res chain seq x y z
N MET A 1 1.31 22.36 -66.53
CA MET A 1 1.71 23.48 -65.65
C MET A 1 0.51 23.89 -64.84
N LEU A 2 0.63 23.84 -63.50
CA LEU A 2 -0.08 24.66 -62.51
C LEU A 2 0.51 24.24 -61.15
N THR A 3 1.71 24.75 -60.88
CA THR A 3 2.35 24.74 -59.56
C THR A 3 1.43 25.43 -58.57
N LYS A 4 1.03 24.73 -57.51
CA LYS A 4 0.31 25.31 -56.38
C LYS A 4 1.18 26.44 -55.80
N SER A 5 0.74 27.69 -55.95
CA SER A 5 1.43 28.84 -55.35
C SER A 5 1.62 28.59 -53.85
N PRO A 6 2.77 28.98 -53.26
CA PRO A 6 2.90 28.97 -51.82
C PRO A 6 1.87 29.96 -51.27
N ALA A 7 1.05 29.53 -50.31
CA ALA A 7 0.15 30.44 -49.60
C ALA A 7 1.01 31.55 -48.96
N PRO A 8 0.56 32.82 -49.00
CA PRO A 8 1.27 33.88 -48.30
C PRO A 8 1.26 33.58 -46.80
N GLN A 9 2.40 33.14 -46.26
CA GLN A 9 2.59 33.00 -44.82
C GLN A 9 2.50 34.40 -44.21
N ASN A 10 1.44 34.64 -43.46
CA ASN A 10 1.26 35.88 -42.72
C ASN A 10 2.50 36.07 -41.81
N PRO A 11 3.08 37.26 -41.63
CA PRO A 11 4.20 37.47 -40.70
C PRO A 11 3.93 36.95 -39.29
N VAL A 12 2.66 36.88 -38.89
CA VAL A 12 2.21 36.23 -37.66
C VAL A 12 2.45 34.71 -37.71
N ASP A 13 2.09 34.03 -38.80
CA ASP A 13 2.30 32.58 -38.98
C ASP A 13 3.78 32.19 -38.96
N ARG A 14 4.64 33.08 -39.49
CA ARG A 14 6.10 32.88 -39.52
C ARG A 14 6.75 32.97 -38.13
N LEU A 15 6.10 33.66 -37.19
CA LEU A 15 6.55 33.80 -35.81
C LEU A 15 5.87 32.78 -34.88
N THR A 16 4.65 32.34 -35.19
CA THR A 16 3.93 31.34 -34.38
C THR A 16 4.41 29.92 -34.65
N GLU A 17 4.74 29.54 -35.88
CA GLU A 17 5.26 28.18 -36.20
C GLU A 17 6.53 27.81 -35.39
N PRO A 18 7.58 28.66 -35.31
CA PRO A 18 8.78 28.35 -34.53
C PRO A 18 8.53 28.29 -33.02
N VAL A 19 7.64 29.14 -32.51
CA VAL A 19 7.30 29.20 -31.09
C VAL A 19 6.47 27.98 -30.67
N LEU A 20 5.50 27.59 -31.50
CA LEU A 20 4.68 26.40 -31.29
C LEU A 20 5.52 25.12 -31.40
N THR A 21 6.35 24.99 -32.44
CA THR A 21 7.21 23.81 -32.61
C THR A 21 8.29 23.71 -31.52
N TRP A 22 8.81 24.85 -31.03
CA TRP A 22 9.69 24.88 -29.87
C TRP A 22 8.97 24.45 -28.59
N GLY A 23 7.75 24.96 -28.37
CA GLY A 23 6.90 24.60 -27.23
C GLY A 23 6.47 23.13 -27.23
N GLU A 24 6.05 22.61 -28.38
CA GLU A 24 5.71 21.19 -28.58
C GLU A 24 6.93 20.30 -28.41
N GLY A 25 8.09 20.70 -28.95
CA GLY A 25 9.34 19.94 -28.85
C GLY A 25 9.91 19.91 -27.43
N THR A 26 9.79 21.00 -26.67
CA THR A 26 10.18 21.04 -25.25
C THR A 26 9.19 20.31 -24.37
N TYR A 27 7.89 20.47 -24.60
CA TYR A 27 6.84 19.72 -23.92
C TYR A 27 7.00 18.21 -24.14
N ALA A 28 7.17 17.75 -25.38
CA ALA A 28 7.34 16.33 -25.69
C ALA A 28 8.59 15.72 -25.02
N ARG A 29 9.67 16.49 -24.85
CA ARG A 29 10.89 16.04 -24.16
C ARG A 29 10.76 16.01 -22.65
N LEU A 30 10.00 16.95 -22.07
CA LEU A 30 9.90 17.12 -20.62
C LEU A 30 8.69 16.45 -19.99
N ALA A 31 7.61 16.21 -20.74
CA ALA A 31 6.38 15.63 -20.23
C ALA A 31 6.61 14.24 -19.62
N ALA A 32 7.34 13.37 -20.30
CA ALA A 32 7.65 12.02 -19.81
C ALA A 32 8.49 12.02 -18.51
N PRO A 33 9.65 12.71 -18.41
CA PRO A 33 10.42 12.73 -17.18
C PRO A 33 9.72 13.47 -16.03
N ILE A 34 8.96 14.53 -16.32
CA ILE A 34 8.15 15.22 -15.30
C ILE A 34 7.05 14.30 -14.78
N GLY A 35 6.33 13.60 -15.67
CA GLY A 35 5.30 12.63 -15.30
C GLY A 35 5.86 11.49 -14.46
N ALA A 36 7.00 10.92 -14.88
CA ALA A 36 7.68 9.86 -14.12
C ALA A 36 8.15 10.35 -12.74
N ALA A 37 8.70 11.56 -12.65
CA ALA A 37 9.13 12.15 -11.38
C ALA A 37 7.93 12.42 -10.45
N ALA A 38 6.84 12.99 -10.98
CA ALA A 38 5.62 13.23 -10.21
C ALA A 38 5.02 11.91 -9.69
N PHE A 39 4.99 10.87 -10.53
CA PHE A 39 4.49 9.56 -10.14
C PHE A 39 5.40 8.88 -9.11
N ALA A 40 6.73 8.97 -9.26
CA ALA A 40 7.68 8.48 -8.28
C ALA A 40 7.51 9.19 -6.92
N LEU A 41 7.34 10.51 -6.91
CA LEU A 41 7.05 11.28 -5.70
C LEU A 41 5.73 10.84 -5.05
N TYR A 42 4.69 10.56 -5.85
CA TYR A 42 3.43 10.03 -5.33
C TYR A 42 3.59 8.65 -4.67
N ILE A 43 4.37 7.75 -5.27
CA ILE A 43 4.69 6.43 -4.70
C ILE A 43 5.44 6.59 -3.37
N LEU A 44 6.48 7.44 -3.34
CA LEU A 44 7.26 7.71 -2.13
C LEU A 44 6.41 8.35 -1.03
N PHE A 45 5.53 9.28 -1.40
CA PHE A 45 4.61 9.90 -0.46
C PHE A 45 3.63 8.88 0.13
N THR A 46 3.07 8.01 -0.70
CA THR A 46 2.17 6.93 -0.26
C THR A 46 2.89 5.96 0.69
N ALA A 47 4.12 5.56 0.36
CA ALA A 47 4.94 4.71 1.22
C ALA A 47 5.27 5.39 2.56
N PHE A 48 5.57 6.69 2.53
CA PHE A 48 5.80 7.50 3.73
C PHE A 48 4.54 7.57 4.61
N THR A 49 3.37 7.83 4.04
CA THR A 49 2.11 7.84 4.80
C THR A 49 1.78 6.49 5.40
N ALA A 50 2.03 5.39 4.67
CA ALA A 50 1.82 4.04 5.19
C ALA A 50 2.71 3.71 6.40
N TRP A 51 3.87 4.35 6.52
CA TRP A 51 4.77 4.22 7.66
C TRP A 51 4.41 5.13 8.84
N VAL A 52 4.16 6.41 8.56
CA VAL A 52 3.97 7.45 9.60
C VAL A 52 2.53 7.53 10.11
N MET A 53 1.56 7.16 9.29
CA MET A 53 0.13 7.16 9.60
C MET A 53 -0.46 5.78 9.29
N PRO A 54 0.00 4.72 9.99
CA PRO A 54 -0.49 3.37 9.73
C PRO A 54 -1.96 3.26 10.17
N ASP A 55 -2.81 2.75 9.27
CA ASP A 55 -4.20 2.47 9.58
C ASP A 55 -4.33 1.15 10.34
N ALA A 56 -4.94 1.20 11.52
CA ALA A 56 -5.17 0.02 12.33
C ALA A 56 -6.40 -0.72 11.80
N ASN A 57 -6.18 -1.88 11.19
CA ASN A 57 -7.25 -2.68 10.60
C ASN A 57 -7.55 -3.91 11.46
N TRP A 58 -8.82 -4.34 11.46
CA TRP A 58 -9.27 -5.53 12.19
C TRP A 58 -8.54 -6.79 11.76
N ASP A 59 -8.23 -6.90 10.46
CA ASP A 59 -7.47 -8.00 9.87
C ASP A 59 -6.10 -8.24 10.52
N MET A 60 -5.54 -7.25 11.23
CA MET A 60 -4.27 -7.43 11.95
C MET A 60 -4.36 -8.57 12.97
N LEU A 61 -5.49 -8.71 13.67
CA LEU A 61 -5.69 -9.74 14.70
C LEU A 61 -5.58 -11.15 14.12
N PRO A 62 -6.40 -11.56 13.13
CA PRO A 62 -6.32 -12.90 12.57
C PRO A 62 -5.03 -13.14 11.78
N TYR A 63 -4.44 -12.13 11.12
CA TYR A 63 -3.16 -12.33 10.43
C TYR A 63 -1.99 -12.57 11.39
N LEU A 64 -1.97 -11.89 12.54
CA LEU A 64 -0.98 -12.16 13.59
C LEU A 64 -1.16 -13.56 14.18
N ALA A 65 -2.41 -13.96 14.44
CA ALA A 65 -2.69 -15.31 14.93
C ALA A 65 -2.17 -16.37 13.94
N ILE A 66 -2.52 -16.28 12.65
CA ILE A 66 -2.10 -17.30 11.67
C ILE A 66 -0.58 -17.33 11.44
N ALA A 67 0.12 -16.21 11.64
CA ALA A 67 1.58 -16.14 11.49
C ALA A 67 2.32 -16.89 12.62
N GLU A 68 1.66 -17.20 13.73
CA GLU A 68 2.28 -17.86 14.89
C GLU A 68 1.58 -19.17 15.29
N GLU A 69 0.80 -19.79 14.39
CA GLU A 69 0.17 -21.10 14.64
C GLU A 69 1.17 -22.23 14.85
N GLY A 70 2.38 -22.10 14.29
CA GLY A 70 3.47 -23.02 14.57
C GLY A 70 4.02 -22.91 16.00
N THR A 71 3.81 -21.77 16.65
CA THR A 71 4.35 -21.44 17.98
C THR A 71 3.31 -21.66 19.08
N TYR A 72 2.04 -21.29 18.83
CA TYR A 72 0.96 -21.38 19.80
C TYR A 72 -0.07 -22.46 19.39
N PRO A 73 -0.16 -23.57 20.15
CA PRO A 73 -0.88 -24.76 19.70
C PRO A 73 -2.40 -24.75 19.97
N ASP A 74 -2.90 -23.82 20.80
CA ASP A 74 -4.31 -23.77 21.18
C ASP A 74 -4.95 -22.40 20.88
N ALA A 75 -6.27 -22.43 20.74
CA ALA A 75 -7.06 -21.26 20.36
C ALA A 75 -6.93 -20.10 21.36
N GLN A 76 -6.80 -20.39 22.65
CA GLN A 76 -6.67 -19.35 23.68
C GLN A 76 -5.29 -18.69 23.59
N ALA A 77 -4.22 -19.48 23.47
CA ALA A 77 -2.87 -18.95 23.33
C ALA A 77 -2.70 -18.07 22.08
N LEU A 78 -3.29 -18.48 20.95
CA LEU A 78 -3.31 -17.68 19.71
C LEU A 78 -4.09 -16.37 19.87
N HIS A 79 -5.25 -16.44 20.54
CA HIS A 79 -6.07 -15.26 20.83
C HIS A 79 -5.31 -14.28 21.73
N ASP A 80 -4.79 -14.76 22.86
CA ASP A 80 -4.03 -13.96 23.81
C ASP A 80 -2.82 -13.31 23.13
N TYR A 81 -2.07 -14.06 22.31
CA TYR A 81 -0.95 -13.55 21.53
C TYR A 81 -1.39 -12.43 20.58
N ALA A 82 -2.39 -12.68 19.73
CA ALA A 82 -2.82 -11.71 18.72
C ALA A 82 -3.34 -10.42 19.37
N TYR A 83 -4.24 -10.54 20.34
CA TYR A 83 -4.84 -9.38 21.00
C TYR A 83 -3.82 -8.59 21.83
N SER A 84 -2.92 -9.26 22.57
CA SER A 84 -1.87 -8.56 23.34
C SER A 84 -0.84 -7.88 22.43
N THR A 85 -0.49 -8.50 21.31
CA THR A 85 0.44 -7.95 20.31
C THR A 85 -0.16 -6.71 19.65
N VAL A 86 -1.42 -6.76 19.21
CA VAL A 86 -2.08 -5.57 18.66
C VAL A 86 -2.21 -4.49 19.73
N LYS A 87 -2.65 -4.83 20.94
CA LYS A 87 -2.82 -3.88 22.04
C LYS A 87 -1.54 -3.12 22.38
N SER A 88 -0.39 -3.77 22.28
CA SER A 88 0.92 -3.15 22.53
C SER A 88 1.46 -2.36 21.33
N GLY A 89 1.04 -2.69 20.11
CA GLY A 89 1.55 -2.07 18.88
C GLY A 89 0.73 -0.91 18.30
N VAL A 90 -0.50 -0.68 18.79
CA VAL A 90 -1.39 0.41 18.32
C VAL A 90 -1.82 1.34 19.45
N SER A 91 -2.43 2.48 19.11
CA SER A 91 -2.94 3.40 20.13
C SER A 91 -4.12 2.81 20.90
N ALA A 92 -4.39 3.28 22.11
CA ALA A 92 -5.54 2.82 22.89
C ALA A 92 -6.89 3.09 22.16
N GLY A 93 -6.97 4.19 21.40
CA GLY A 93 -8.15 4.52 20.60
C GLY A 93 -8.35 3.53 19.46
N ASP A 94 -7.28 3.21 18.74
CA ASP A 94 -7.31 2.23 17.65
C ASP A 94 -7.65 0.84 18.17
N TYR A 95 -6.97 0.39 19.24
CA TYR A 95 -7.25 -0.90 19.85
C TYR A 95 -8.72 -1.01 20.26
N LYS A 96 -9.28 0.04 20.88
CA LYS A 96 -10.70 0.08 21.21
C LYS A 96 -11.57 -0.05 19.95
N ALA A 97 -11.28 0.69 18.88
CA ALA A 97 -12.03 0.58 17.62
C ALA A 97 -11.94 -0.82 16.99
N LEU A 98 -10.85 -1.55 17.22
CA LEU A 98 -10.65 -2.92 16.74
C LEU A 98 -11.38 -3.97 17.56
N THR A 99 -11.65 -3.72 18.85
CA THR A 99 -12.19 -4.75 19.77
C THR A 99 -13.55 -4.41 20.37
N ASP A 100 -14.00 -3.17 20.28
CA ASP A 100 -15.23 -2.70 20.91
C ASP A 100 -16.13 -2.01 19.87
N ASP A 101 -17.05 -2.79 19.32
CA ASP A 101 -18.12 -2.32 18.43
C ASP A 101 -19.48 -2.29 19.14
N GLY A 102 -19.49 -2.18 20.47
CA GLY A 102 -20.72 -2.08 21.28
C GLY A 102 -21.42 -3.42 21.52
N GLY A 103 -20.65 -4.52 21.63
CA GLY A 103 -21.19 -5.87 21.80
C GLY A 103 -21.51 -6.57 20.49
N GLY A 104 -20.97 -6.08 19.37
CA GLY A 104 -21.11 -6.67 18.06
C GLY A 104 -20.11 -7.79 17.80
N PHE A 105 -19.76 -7.95 16.53
CA PHE A 105 -18.86 -9.01 16.07
C PHE A 105 -17.46 -8.87 16.67
N ARG A 106 -16.91 -7.65 16.71
CA ARG A 106 -15.54 -7.42 17.19
C ARG A 106 -15.43 -7.63 18.69
N SER A 107 -16.42 -7.17 19.46
CA SER A 107 -16.53 -7.44 20.89
C SER A 107 -16.62 -8.93 21.17
N HIS A 108 -17.47 -9.65 20.43
CA HIS A 108 -17.62 -11.11 20.61
C HIS A 108 -16.32 -11.87 20.32
N MET A 109 -15.62 -11.54 19.22
CA MET A 109 -14.33 -12.17 18.91
C MET A 109 -13.25 -11.83 19.94
N ALA A 110 -13.30 -10.64 20.55
CA ALA A 110 -12.39 -10.25 21.62
C ALA A 110 -12.63 -11.03 22.92
N GLU A 111 -13.85 -11.52 23.15
CA GLU A 111 -14.23 -12.25 24.37
C GLU A 111 -14.18 -13.77 24.20
N ASN A 112 -14.29 -14.28 22.96
CA ASN A 112 -14.39 -15.71 22.67
C ASN A 112 -13.28 -16.20 21.72
N ALA A 113 -12.26 -16.84 22.31
CA ALA A 113 -11.12 -17.41 21.57
C ALA A 113 -11.50 -18.53 20.60
N ALA A 114 -12.50 -19.36 20.92
CA ALA A 114 -12.91 -20.47 20.06
C ALA A 114 -13.55 -19.96 18.76
N ASP A 115 -14.40 -18.93 18.88
CA ASP A 115 -15.05 -18.33 17.72
C ASP A 115 -14.06 -17.52 16.88
N PHE A 116 -13.13 -16.80 17.51
CA PHE A 116 -12.02 -16.15 16.81
C PHE A 116 -11.17 -17.18 16.03
N HIS A 117 -10.83 -18.31 16.67
CA HIS A 117 -10.06 -19.38 16.04
C HIS A 117 -10.80 -20.01 14.84
N SER A 118 -12.13 -20.14 14.92
CA SER A 118 -12.95 -20.66 13.81
C SER A 118 -12.87 -19.80 12.54
N LEU A 119 -12.68 -18.48 12.70
CA LEU A 119 -12.54 -17.53 11.59
C LEU A 119 -11.19 -17.65 10.88
N LEU A 120 -10.14 -18.10 11.56
CA LEU A 120 -8.79 -18.16 10.99
C LEU A 120 -8.73 -18.98 9.69
N GLY A 121 -9.69 -19.89 9.46
CA GLY A 121 -9.81 -20.67 8.22
C GLY A 121 -9.80 -19.81 6.95
N MET A 122 -10.47 -18.65 6.97
CA MET A 122 -10.48 -17.72 5.84
C MET A 122 -9.13 -17.03 5.64
N TYR A 123 -8.42 -16.72 6.72
CA TYR A 123 -7.16 -15.98 6.69
C TYR A 123 -5.99 -16.84 6.20
N ARG A 124 -6.04 -18.15 6.46
CA ARG A 124 -5.04 -19.13 6.00
C ARG A 124 -4.91 -19.20 4.47
N ILE A 125 -5.91 -18.73 3.72
CA ILE A 125 -5.83 -18.64 2.25
C ILE A 125 -4.64 -17.77 1.80
N LYS A 126 -4.28 -16.73 2.58
CA LYS A 126 -3.13 -15.87 2.30
C LYS A 126 -1.86 -16.38 2.99
N PHE A 127 -1.54 -17.67 2.84
CA PHE A 127 -0.41 -18.32 3.51
C PHE A 127 0.91 -17.56 3.30
N LEU A 128 1.19 -17.07 2.08
CA LEU A 128 2.43 -16.34 1.79
C LEU A 128 2.56 -15.07 2.65
N TYR A 129 1.44 -14.39 2.92
CA TYR A 129 1.43 -13.23 3.79
C TYR A 129 1.75 -13.61 5.23
N ALA A 130 1.16 -14.69 5.74
CA ALA A 130 1.43 -15.21 7.08
C ALA A 130 2.90 -15.62 7.28
N GLU A 131 3.48 -16.33 6.29
CA GLU A 131 4.88 -16.77 6.33
C GLU A 131 5.87 -15.60 6.29
N ILE A 132 5.62 -14.60 5.43
CA ILE A 132 6.42 -13.38 5.39
C ILE A 132 6.33 -12.66 6.73
N LEU A 133 5.12 -12.55 7.29
CA LEU A 133 4.89 -11.88 8.56
C LEU A 133 5.60 -12.60 9.72
N SER A 134 5.49 -13.93 9.81
CA SER A 134 6.20 -14.76 10.79
C SER A 134 7.71 -14.58 10.69
N THR A 135 8.26 -14.66 9.47
CA THR A 135 9.71 -14.51 9.23
C THR A 135 10.23 -13.14 9.64
N ILE A 136 9.51 -12.06 9.28
CA ILE A 136 9.93 -10.69 9.63
C ILE A 136 9.76 -10.43 11.14
N SER A 137 8.74 -11.02 11.77
CA SER A 137 8.48 -10.88 13.20
C SER A 137 9.60 -11.48 14.08
N ALA A 138 10.48 -12.31 13.52
CA ALA A 138 11.67 -12.80 14.23
C ALA A 138 12.70 -11.69 14.55
N VAL A 139 12.63 -10.54 13.87
CA VAL A 139 13.64 -9.45 14.01
C VAL A 139 13.05 -8.08 14.31
N MET A 140 11.71 -7.93 14.31
CA MET A 140 11.02 -6.69 14.67
C MET A 140 9.64 -6.98 15.26
N SER A 141 8.96 -5.96 15.79
CA SER A 141 7.62 -6.19 16.32
C SER A 141 6.66 -6.65 15.21
N PRO A 142 5.73 -7.57 15.49
CA PRO A 142 4.82 -8.08 14.45
C PRO A 142 3.94 -6.99 13.82
N VAL A 143 3.57 -5.97 14.59
CA VAL A 143 2.83 -4.81 14.06
C VAL A 143 3.71 -3.96 13.13
N GLU A 144 4.99 -3.76 13.44
CA GLU A 144 5.92 -3.11 12.52
C GLU A 144 6.17 -3.95 11.26
N ALA A 145 6.23 -5.28 11.39
CA ALA A 145 6.35 -6.19 10.26
C ALA A 145 5.19 -6.00 9.27
N MET A 146 3.94 -5.88 9.76
CA MET A 146 2.79 -5.56 8.92
C MET A 146 2.94 -4.21 8.19
N ARG A 147 3.41 -3.19 8.90
CA ARG A 147 3.67 -1.86 8.31
C ARG A 147 4.74 -1.95 7.22
N LEU A 148 5.82 -2.67 7.48
CA LEU A 148 6.90 -2.88 6.52
C LEU A 148 6.40 -3.59 5.26
N VAL A 149 5.57 -4.63 5.40
CA VAL A 149 4.99 -5.33 4.23
C VAL A 149 4.14 -4.38 3.39
N SER A 150 3.37 -3.50 4.02
CA SER A 150 2.58 -2.47 3.31
C SER A 150 3.47 -1.49 2.54
N VAL A 151 4.48 -0.93 3.21
CA VAL A 151 5.46 -0.01 2.59
C VAL A 151 6.19 -0.69 1.41
N PHE A 152 6.68 -1.90 1.62
CA PHE A 152 7.37 -2.67 0.59
C PHE A 152 6.45 -2.95 -0.61
N SER A 153 5.18 -3.28 -0.36
CA SER A 153 4.21 -3.52 -1.44
C SER A 153 3.97 -2.27 -2.30
N VAL A 154 3.86 -1.09 -1.67
CA VAL A 154 3.72 0.19 -2.39
C VAL A 154 4.96 0.48 -3.24
N LEU A 155 6.15 0.32 -2.66
CA LEU A 155 7.40 0.57 -3.37
C LEU A 155 7.63 -0.41 -4.52
N LEU A 156 7.38 -1.70 -4.30
CA LEU A 156 7.53 -2.74 -5.30
C LEU A 156 6.57 -2.53 -6.47
N PHE A 157 5.28 -2.31 -6.18
CA PHE A 157 4.29 -2.04 -7.21
C PHE A 157 4.61 -0.75 -7.98
N GLY A 158 4.98 0.31 -7.27
CA GLY A 158 5.38 1.57 -7.88
C GLY A 158 6.60 1.45 -8.79
N ALA A 159 7.61 0.68 -8.37
CA ALA A 159 8.79 0.40 -9.18
C ALA A 159 8.43 -0.38 -10.45
N ILE A 160 7.58 -1.41 -10.33
CA ILE A 160 7.07 -2.18 -11.49
C ILE A 160 6.33 -1.26 -12.46
N ALA A 161 5.47 -0.38 -11.95
CA ALA A 161 4.72 0.56 -12.77
C ALA A 161 5.65 1.57 -13.49
N LEU A 162 6.67 2.10 -12.81
CA LEU A 162 7.67 2.98 -13.42
C LEU A 162 8.51 2.27 -14.49
N MET A 163 8.90 1.01 -14.25
CA MET A 163 9.60 0.20 -15.25
C MET A 163 8.71 -0.08 -16.48
N TRP A 164 7.42 -0.33 -16.25
CA TRP A 164 6.45 -0.51 -17.32
C TRP A 164 6.28 0.76 -18.15
N LEU A 165 6.17 1.94 -17.53
CA LEU A 165 6.06 3.22 -18.24
C LEU A 165 7.31 3.60 -19.05
N ARG A 166 8.46 2.99 -18.74
CA ARG A 166 9.70 3.16 -19.50
C ARG A 166 9.77 2.26 -20.74
N SER A 167 9.07 1.12 -20.72
CA SER A 167 9.14 0.06 -21.74
C SER A 167 8.28 0.39 -22.95
#